data_AF-A0A3N9XNY3-F1
#
_entry.id   AF-A0A3N9XNY3-F1
#
_cell.length_a   1.000
_cell.length_b   1.000
_cell.length_c   1.000
_cell.angle_alpha   90.00
_cell.angle_beta   90.00
_cell.angle_gamma   90.00
#
_symmetry.space_group_name_H-M   'P 1'
#
loop_
_entity.id
_entity.type
_entity.pdbx_description
1 polymer ?
#
loop_
_entity_poly.entity_id
_entity_poly.type
_entity_poly.pdbx_seq_one_letter_code
_entity_poly.pdbx_strand_id
1 'polypeptide(L)'
;MRTGRRRMTLIATTAAATATLVTAGLLTSVSAQAAAGCQVAYSVASQWPGGFTGNVTVTNLGDPVSGWTLRWSYGAGQQVSQAWGATVTQSGSQVSATNVDYNGNLATNASATFGFNASWNNSSNPAPSSFSLNNVACTGSTTPTTPP
;
A
#
# COMPACT_ATOMS: atom_id res chain seq x y z
N MET A 1 64.33 21.23 -66.91
CA MET A 1 63.37 21.64 -67.96
C MET A 1 61.97 21.73 -67.35
N ARG A 2 61.34 22.90 -67.51
CA ARG A 2 59.89 23.18 -67.64
C ARG A 2 58.87 22.62 -66.62
N THR A 3 58.41 23.55 -65.78
CA THR A 3 56.99 23.96 -65.55
C THR A 3 55.87 22.93 -65.53
N GLY A 4 55.04 22.99 -64.47
CA GLY A 4 53.64 22.54 -64.56
C GLY A 4 52.82 22.60 -63.27
N ARG A 5 52.51 23.81 -62.76
CA ARG A 5 51.42 23.99 -61.77
C ARG A 5 50.07 23.83 -62.47
N ARG A 6 49.19 22.98 -61.96
CA ARG A 6 47.74 23.17 -62.06
C ARG A 6 47.06 22.85 -60.74
N ARG A 7 46.39 23.88 -60.21
CA ARG A 7 45.42 23.81 -59.12
C ARG A 7 44.11 23.28 -59.70
N MET A 8 43.42 22.37 -59.01
CA MET A 8 41.96 22.32 -59.08
C MET A 8 41.42 21.72 -57.78
N THR A 9 40.75 22.58 -57.02
CA THR A 9 40.04 22.32 -55.77
C THR A 9 38.77 21.52 -56.06
N LEU A 10 38.40 20.57 -55.20
CA LEU A 10 37.01 20.15 -54.99
C LEU A 10 36.82 19.75 -53.52
N ILE A 11 35.73 20.29 -52.96
CA ILE A 11 35.31 20.31 -51.56
C ILE A 11 34.31 19.16 -51.33
N ALA A 12 34.11 18.83 -50.05
CA ALA A 12 32.96 18.14 -49.45
C ALA A 12 33.04 16.60 -49.44
N THR A 13 32.72 15.87 -48.36
CA THR A 13 31.98 16.18 -47.12
C THR A 13 32.41 15.18 -46.02
N THR A 14 32.37 15.66 -44.78
CA THR A 14 32.64 14.93 -43.53
C THR A 14 31.75 13.70 -43.33
N ALA A 15 32.33 12.51 -43.23
CA ALA A 15 31.64 11.34 -42.68
C ALA A 15 31.72 11.43 -41.14
N ALA A 16 30.58 11.75 -40.53
CA ALA A 16 30.40 11.75 -39.09
C ALA A 16 30.40 10.30 -38.55
N ALA A 17 31.22 10.02 -37.55
CA ALA A 17 31.11 8.81 -36.73
C ALA A 17 31.06 9.24 -35.25
N THR A 18 29.85 9.56 -34.79
CA THR A 18 29.58 9.78 -33.36
C THR A 18 29.49 8.41 -32.68
N ALA A 19 30.55 8.00 -31.99
CA ALA A 19 30.54 6.83 -31.12
C ALA A 19 29.87 7.20 -29.78
N THR A 20 28.57 6.96 -29.66
CA THR A 20 27.86 7.05 -28.38
C THR A 20 28.15 5.77 -27.58
N LEU A 21 29.05 5.86 -26.60
CA LEU A 21 29.21 4.84 -25.57
C LEU A 21 27.94 4.84 -24.70
N VAL A 22 27.08 3.84 -24.91
CA VAL A 22 25.94 3.56 -24.02
C VAL A 22 26.50 2.91 -22.76
N THR A 23 26.72 3.69 -21.70
CA THR A 23 26.92 3.15 -20.35
C THR A 23 25.58 2.61 -19.86
N ALA A 24 25.37 1.30 -20.06
CA ALA A 24 24.26 0.57 -19.45
C ALA A 24 24.48 0.51 -17.93
N GLY A 25 23.95 1.50 -17.21
CA GLY A 25 23.88 1.48 -15.76
C GLY A 25 22.96 0.34 -15.32
N LEU A 26 23.53 -0.70 -14.73
CA LEU A 26 22.78 -1.72 -14.01
C LEU A 26 22.23 -1.08 -12.74
N LEU A 27 21.04 -0.48 -12.84
CA LEU A 27 20.23 -0.15 -11.68
C LEU A 27 19.72 -1.47 -11.11
N THR A 28 20.52 -2.14 -10.28
CA THR A 28 20.00 -3.17 -9.39
C THR A 28 19.03 -2.46 -8.45
N SER A 29 17.74 -2.56 -8.74
CA SER A 29 16.68 -2.16 -7.83
C SER A 29 16.89 -2.94 -6.53
N VAL A 30 17.53 -2.32 -5.54
CA VAL A 30 17.43 -2.80 -4.18
C VAL A 30 15.96 -2.67 -3.84
N SER A 31 15.25 -3.80 -3.80
CA SER A 31 13.96 -3.84 -3.15
C SER A 31 14.26 -3.37 -1.73
N ALA A 32 13.91 -2.13 -1.40
CA ALA A 32 13.86 -1.72 -0.01
C ALA A 32 12.90 -2.72 0.63
N GLN A 33 13.43 -3.63 1.46
CA GLN A 33 12.58 -4.45 2.31
C GLN A 33 11.91 -3.44 3.22
N ALA A 34 10.75 -2.94 2.81
CA ALA A 34 9.91 -2.11 3.64
C ALA A 34 9.71 -2.92 4.91
N ALA A 35 10.22 -2.39 6.04
CA ALA A 35 9.98 -2.99 7.34
C ALA A 35 8.50 -3.33 7.41
N ALA A 36 8.16 -4.54 7.88
CA ALA A 36 6.77 -4.95 7.95
C ALA A 36 6.00 -3.87 8.73
N GLY A 37 5.15 -3.11 8.04
CA GLY A 37 4.57 -1.91 8.66
C GLY A 37 3.65 -2.29 9.82
N CYS A 38 2.97 -3.42 9.67
CA CYS A 38 1.95 -3.90 10.59
C CYS A 38 1.57 -5.35 10.31
N GLN A 39 0.94 -5.95 11.32
CA GLN A 39 0.13 -7.14 11.22
C GLN A 39 -1.31 -6.78 11.57
N VAL A 40 -2.29 -7.37 10.88
CA VAL A 40 -3.72 -7.14 11.15
C VAL A 40 -4.43 -8.47 11.32
N ALA A 41 -5.08 -8.63 12.48
CA ALA A 41 -6.07 -9.68 12.68
C ALA A 41 -7.46 -9.09 12.45
N TYR A 42 -8.20 -9.65 11.50
CA TYR A 42 -9.57 -9.23 11.18
C TYR A 42 -10.48 -10.44 11.35
N SER A 43 -11.57 -10.28 12.10
CA SER A 43 -12.59 -11.32 12.21
C SER A 43 -13.98 -10.73 12.11
N VAL A 44 -14.90 -11.50 11.52
CA VAL A 44 -16.33 -11.26 11.67
C VAL A 44 -16.75 -12.02 12.93
N ALA A 45 -17.10 -11.33 14.02
CA ALA A 45 -17.46 -12.01 15.27
C ALA A 45 -18.90 -12.51 15.30
N SER A 46 -19.79 -11.85 14.57
CA SER A 46 -21.18 -12.26 14.40
C SER A 46 -21.70 -11.73 13.06
N GLN A 47 -22.63 -12.46 12.45
CA GLN A 47 -23.25 -12.10 11.19
C GLN A 47 -24.73 -12.48 11.22
N TRP A 48 -25.57 -11.64 10.64
CA TRP A 48 -27.02 -11.81 10.54
C TRP A 48 -27.52 -11.26 9.20
N PRO A 49 -28.80 -11.47 8.83
CA PRO A 49 -29.35 -10.90 7.60
C PRO A 49 -29.19 -9.37 7.57
N GLY A 50 -28.42 -8.88 6.60
CA GLY A 50 -28.15 -7.47 6.35
C GLY A 50 -27.07 -6.84 7.21
N GLY A 51 -26.46 -7.56 8.16
CA GLY A 51 -25.43 -6.99 9.02
C GLY A 51 -24.41 -7.97 9.60
N PHE A 52 -23.30 -7.43 10.07
CA PHE A 52 -22.26 -8.17 10.78
C PHE A 52 -21.50 -7.26 11.74
N THR A 53 -20.87 -7.87 12.75
CA THR A 53 -19.91 -7.21 13.64
C THR A 53 -18.50 -7.65 13.29
N GLY A 54 -17.63 -6.69 12.96
CA GLY A 54 -16.20 -6.90 12.72
C GLY A 54 -15.37 -6.53 13.94
N ASN A 55 -14.31 -7.29 14.20
CA ASN A 55 -13.26 -6.95 15.14
C ASN A 55 -11.92 -6.89 14.43
N VAL A 56 -11.13 -5.89 14.77
CA VAL A 56 -9.83 -5.64 14.15
C VAL A 56 -8.81 -5.38 15.24
N THR A 57 -7.70 -6.12 15.18
CA THR A 57 -6.50 -5.84 15.97
C THR A 57 -5.36 -5.49 15.02
N VAL A 58 -4.80 -4.31 15.19
CA VAL A 58 -3.59 -3.87 14.48
C VAL A 58 -2.39 -3.97 15.42
N THR A 59 -1.33 -4.65 14.99
CA THR A 59 -0.05 -4.73 15.68
C THR A 59 0.98 -3.95 14.87
N ASN A 60 1.65 -2.98 15.49
CA ASN A 60 2.72 -2.23 14.86
C ASN A 60 4.00 -3.10 14.84
N LEU A 61 4.55 -3.37 13.66
CA LEU A 61 5.80 -4.14 13.52
C LEU A 61 6.99 -3.26 13.11
N GLY A 62 6.75 -1.96 12.90
CA GLY A 62 7.76 -0.97 12.56
C GLY A 62 8.15 -0.06 13.74
N ASP A 63 8.60 1.14 13.41
CA ASP A 63 8.94 2.18 14.39
C ASP A 63 7.72 2.60 15.21
N PRO A 64 7.91 3.03 16.48
CA PRO A 64 6.83 3.55 17.31
C PRO A 64 6.06 4.71 16.64
N VAL A 65 4.73 4.69 16.74
CA VAL A 65 3.86 5.75 16.21
C VAL A 65 2.99 6.37 17.31
N SER A 66 2.77 7.68 17.22
CA SER A 66 1.94 8.48 18.12
C SER A 66 0.67 8.96 17.40
N GLY A 67 -0.15 8.00 17.03
CA GLY A 67 -1.32 8.17 16.16
C GLY A 67 -1.29 7.15 15.03
N TRP A 68 -2.43 6.55 14.76
CA TRP A 68 -2.54 5.54 13.71
C TRP A 68 -3.80 5.67 12.89
N THR A 69 -3.66 5.37 11.60
CA THR A 69 -4.76 5.23 10.66
C THR A 69 -4.60 3.92 9.90
N LEU A 70 -5.53 3.00 10.12
CA LEU A 70 -5.63 1.75 9.38
C LEU A 70 -6.57 1.94 8.19
N ARG A 71 -6.14 1.50 7.02
CA ARG A 71 -6.95 1.55 5.78
C ARG A 71 -7.08 0.19 5.14
N TRP A 72 -8.24 -0.08 4.59
CA TRP A 72 -8.53 -1.26 3.77
C TRP A 72 -9.62 -0.95 2.74
N SER A 73 -9.98 -1.92 1.91
CA SER A 73 -11.10 -1.81 0.98
C SER A 73 -11.96 -3.05 1.00
N TYR A 74 -13.27 -2.85 0.92
CA TYR A 74 -14.25 -3.93 0.80
C TYR A 74 -14.46 -4.34 -0.65
N GLY A 75 -14.54 -5.66 -0.89
CA GLY A 75 -14.72 -6.22 -2.23
C GLY A 75 -16.18 -6.49 -2.64
N ALA A 76 -17.12 -6.50 -1.69
CA ALA A 76 -18.50 -6.94 -1.94
C ALA A 76 -19.56 -5.91 -1.49
N GLY A 77 -19.17 -4.63 -1.37
CA GLY A 77 -20.09 -3.53 -1.07
C GLY A 77 -20.46 -3.39 0.41
N GLN A 78 -19.73 -4.01 1.33
CA GLN A 78 -19.97 -3.83 2.77
C GLN A 78 -19.85 -2.35 3.18
N GLN A 79 -20.73 -1.89 4.08
CA GLN A 79 -20.73 -0.50 4.56
C GLN A 79 -20.74 -0.44 6.09
N VAL A 80 -19.77 0.23 6.69
CA VAL A 80 -19.68 0.44 8.14
C VAL A 80 -20.77 1.43 8.58
N SER A 81 -21.54 1.06 9.61
CA SER A 81 -22.63 1.87 10.15
C SER A 81 -22.34 2.45 11.54
N GLN A 82 -21.57 1.74 12.36
CA GLN A 82 -21.15 2.20 13.69
C GLN A 82 -19.81 1.59 14.05
N ALA A 83 -18.96 2.32 14.78
CA ALA A 83 -17.67 1.83 15.26
C ALA A 83 -17.41 2.23 16.71
N TRP A 84 -16.52 1.52 17.38
CA TRP A 84 -16.02 1.81 18.72
C TRP A 84 -14.54 1.48 18.82
N GLY A 85 -13.80 2.18 19.67
CA GLY A 85 -12.34 2.06 19.77
C GLY A 85 -11.56 2.65 18.60
N ALA A 86 -12.26 3.18 17.58
CA ALA A 86 -11.69 3.94 16.47
C ALA A 86 -12.76 4.85 15.87
N THR A 87 -12.35 5.96 15.28
CA THR A 87 -13.19 6.76 14.38
C THR A 87 -13.08 6.17 12.98
N VAL A 88 -14.18 5.62 12.46
CA VAL A 88 -14.20 4.97 11.14
C VAL A 88 -14.96 5.83 10.14
N THR A 89 -14.36 6.05 8.97
CA THR A 89 -14.97 6.72 7.83
C THR A 89 -14.87 5.81 6.61
N GLN A 90 -15.84 5.94 5.70
CA GLN A 90 -15.89 5.15 4.48
C GLN A 90 -16.34 5.98 3.29
N SER A 91 -15.66 5.80 2.15
CA SER A 91 -16.03 6.36 0.86
C SER A 91 -16.03 5.26 -0.19
N GLY A 92 -17.21 4.91 -0.70
CA GLY A 92 -17.38 3.73 -1.56
C GLY A 92 -16.92 2.46 -0.85
N SER A 93 -15.90 1.80 -1.40
CA SER A 93 -15.28 0.60 -0.82
C SER A 93 -14.15 0.90 0.16
N GLN A 94 -13.59 2.11 0.15
CA GLN A 94 -12.39 2.44 0.95
C GLN A 94 -12.80 2.82 2.38
N VAL A 95 -12.19 2.16 3.36
CA VAL A 95 -12.42 2.40 4.78
C VAL A 95 -11.16 2.93 5.44
N SER A 96 -11.31 3.91 6.32
CA SER A 96 -10.24 4.49 7.14
C SER A 96 -10.66 4.49 8.61
N ALA A 97 -9.93 3.77 9.44
CA ALA A 97 -10.10 3.74 10.90
C ALA A 97 -8.94 4.48 11.56
N THR A 98 -9.24 5.51 12.35
CA THR A 98 -8.26 6.31 13.07
C THR A 98 -8.41 6.08 14.57
N ASN A 99 -7.28 6.10 15.29
CA ASN A 99 -7.26 5.97 16.74
C ASN A 99 -8.17 6.99 17.44
N VAL A 100 -8.59 6.64 18.65
CA VAL A 100 -9.17 7.58 19.62
C VAL A 100 -8.10 7.99 20.64
N ASP A 101 -8.42 8.94 21.52
CA ASP A 101 -7.41 9.58 22.39
C ASP A 101 -6.60 8.60 23.24
N TYR A 102 -7.23 7.54 23.75
CA TYR A 102 -6.58 6.61 24.68
C TYR A 102 -5.73 5.52 24.01
N ASN A 103 -5.83 5.31 22.69
CA ASN A 103 -5.17 4.20 22.00
C ASN A 103 -4.31 4.61 20.81
N GLY A 104 -3.93 5.89 20.71
CA GLY A 104 -3.11 6.39 19.61
C GLY A 104 -1.65 5.93 19.63
N ASN A 105 -1.09 5.65 20.80
CA ASN A 105 0.31 5.32 20.94
C ASN A 105 0.55 3.82 20.70
N LEU A 106 1.28 3.47 19.63
CA LEU A 106 1.67 2.11 19.31
C LEU A 106 3.19 2.01 19.20
N ALA A 107 3.84 1.57 20.27
CA ALA A 107 5.23 1.13 20.23
C ALA A 107 5.41 -0.07 19.29
N THR A 108 6.65 -0.41 18.96
CA THR A 108 6.95 -1.65 18.23
C THR A 108 6.41 -2.86 19.00
N ASN A 109 5.71 -3.76 18.31
CA ASN A 109 4.94 -4.89 18.82
C ASN A 109 3.72 -4.55 19.70
N ALA A 110 3.42 -3.27 19.93
CA ALA A 110 2.17 -2.89 20.60
C ALA A 110 0.98 -3.06 19.66
N SER A 111 -0.21 -3.25 20.24
CA SER A 111 -1.44 -3.46 19.47
C SER A 111 -2.57 -2.53 19.92
N ALA A 112 -3.42 -2.15 18.96
CA ALA A 112 -4.71 -1.52 19.22
C ALA A 112 -5.83 -2.40 18.67
N THR A 113 -6.94 -2.47 19.38
CA THR A 113 -8.13 -3.22 18.98
C THR A 113 -9.32 -2.27 18.88
N PHE A 114 -10.12 -2.45 17.83
CA PHE A 114 -11.37 -1.75 17.65
C PHE A 114 -12.40 -2.68 17.00
N GLY A 115 -13.67 -2.29 17.07
CA GLY A 115 -14.76 -3.04 16.46
C GLY A 115 -15.75 -2.14 15.75
N PHE A 116 -16.58 -2.74 14.91
CA PHE A 116 -17.61 -2.02 14.17
C PHE A 116 -18.78 -2.94 13.79
N ASN A 117 -19.94 -2.33 13.56
CA ASN A 117 -21.05 -2.94 12.85
C ASN A 117 -21.06 -2.43 11.41
N ALA A 118 -21.36 -3.33 10.48
CA ALA A 118 -21.45 -3.04 9.07
C ALA A 118 -22.59 -3.81 8.42
N SER A 119 -23.08 -3.30 7.29
CA SER A 119 -24.04 -3.97 6.43
C SER A 119 -23.33 -4.78 5.34
N TRP A 120 -24.01 -5.80 4.83
CA TRP A 120 -23.58 -6.62 3.70
C TRP A 120 -24.79 -7.06 2.87
N ASN A 121 -24.55 -7.60 1.67
CA ASN A 121 -25.58 -7.83 0.66
C ASN A 121 -26.35 -9.17 0.78
N ASN A 122 -26.17 -9.92 1.88
CA ASN A 122 -26.72 -11.28 2.08
C ASN A 122 -26.25 -12.36 1.09
N SER A 123 -25.32 -12.05 0.18
CA SER A 123 -24.79 -13.00 -0.82
C SER A 123 -23.31 -13.32 -0.61
N SER A 124 -22.48 -12.32 -0.30
CA SER A 124 -21.05 -12.50 -0.11
C SER A 124 -20.49 -11.47 0.88
N ASN A 125 -19.74 -11.95 1.88
CA ASN A 125 -19.07 -11.10 2.86
C ASN A 125 -17.58 -11.49 3.03
N PRO A 126 -16.75 -11.30 1.99
CA PRO A 126 -15.32 -11.62 2.07
C PRO A 126 -14.63 -10.64 3.03
N ALA A 127 -13.77 -11.18 3.89
CA ALA A 127 -12.88 -10.38 4.71
C ALA A 127 -11.83 -9.67 3.84
N PRO A 128 -11.43 -8.42 4.17
CA PRO A 128 -10.32 -7.76 3.49
C PRO A 128 -9.00 -8.51 3.73
N SER A 129 -8.16 -8.60 2.71
CA SER A 129 -6.84 -9.25 2.80
C SER A 129 -5.67 -8.26 2.81
N SER A 130 -5.90 -7.03 2.36
CA SER A 130 -4.89 -5.98 2.22
C SER A 130 -5.20 -4.81 3.13
N PHE A 131 -4.21 -4.42 3.93
CA PHE A 131 -4.30 -3.33 4.89
C PHE A 131 -3.07 -2.43 4.79
N SER A 132 -3.21 -1.18 5.19
CA SER A 132 -2.08 -0.28 5.41
C SER A 132 -2.23 0.50 6.70
N LEU A 133 -1.16 0.62 7.47
CA LEU A 133 -1.06 1.46 8.66
C LEU A 133 -0.25 2.71 8.32
N ASN A 134 -0.83 3.90 8.49
CA ASN A 134 -0.17 5.17 8.17
C ASN A 134 0.44 5.19 6.75
N ASN A 135 -0.28 4.62 5.78
CA ASN A 135 0.11 4.49 4.37
C ASN A 135 1.25 3.49 4.09
N VAL A 136 1.70 2.74 5.11
CA VAL A 136 2.64 1.62 4.96
C VAL A 136 1.84 0.32 4.89
N ALA A 137 2.10 -0.49 3.86
CA ALA A 137 1.40 -1.77 3.69
C ALA A 137 1.70 -2.73 4.86
N CYS A 138 0.65 -3.40 5.36
CA CYS A 138 0.81 -4.48 6.33
C CYS A 138 1.27 -5.74 5.60
N THR A 139 2.53 -6.12 5.79
CA THR A 139 3.13 -7.35 5.23
C THR A 139 3.32 -8.45 6.28
N GLY A 140 3.08 -8.16 7.56
CA GLY A 140 2.93 -9.20 8.58
C GLY A 140 1.63 -9.96 8.35
N SER A 141 1.64 -11.29 8.53
CA SER A 141 0.53 -12.19 8.19
C SER A 141 -0.83 -11.62 8.59
N THR A 142 -1.63 -11.22 7.60
CA THR A 142 -3.02 -10.86 7.83
C THR A 142 -3.79 -12.17 7.97
N THR A 143 -4.39 -12.41 9.15
CA THR A 143 -5.19 -13.62 9.38
C THR A 143 -6.66 -13.22 9.39
N PRO A 144 -7.32 -13.19 8.22
CA PRO A 144 -8.77 -13.06 8.17
C PRO A 144 -9.42 -14.36 8.64
N THR A 145 -10.30 -14.27 9.64
CA THR A 145 -11.13 -15.39 10.07
C THR A 145 -12.59 -15.09 9.77
N THR A 146 -13.21 -15.90 8.91
CA THR A 146 -14.65 -15.87 8.63
C THR A 146 -15.33 -16.97 9.44
N PRO A 147 -16.40 -16.69 10.21
CA PRO A 147 -17.23 -17.73 10.82
C PRO A 147 -17.87 -18.63 9.75
N PRO A 148 -18.16 -19.91 10.08
CA PRO A 148 -18.91 -20.81 9.19
C PRO A 148 -20.33 -20.33 8.91
#